data_AF-N6YHL9-F1
#
_entry.id   AF-N6YHL9-F1
#
_cell.length_a   1.000
_cell.length_b   1.000
_cell.length_c   1.000
_cell.angle_alpha   90.00
_cell.angle_beta   90.00
_cell.angle_gamma   90.00
#
_symmetry.space_group_name_H-M   'P 1'
#
loop_
_entity.id
_entity.type
_entity.pdbx_description
1 polymer ?
#
loop_
_entity_poly.entity_id
_entity_poly.type
_entity_poly.pdbx_seq_one_letter_code
_entity_poly.pdbx_strand_id
1 'polypeptide(L)'
;MNRLHAAVQASQPDRARLNEARRQLEHLLEDDSTEARAHHPFARALLTQIRERQRQAAQLERLEREIETHKGELATSRRHAAELQRKLDALTAIERTLPAPSSVPPYGQNGLAPR
;
A
#
# COMPACT_ATOMS: atom_id res chain seq x y z
N MET A 1 8.43 13.68 7.91
CA MET A 1 8.84 12.79 6.81
C MET A 1 8.47 13.30 5.39
N ASN A 2 8.21 14.61 5.16
CA ASN A 2 7.74 15.11 3.83
C ASN A 2 8.74 15.96 3.03
N ARG A 3 9.83 16.46 3.62
CA ARG A 3 10.74 17.37 2.90
C ARG A 3 11.61 16.67 1.84
N LEU A 4 12.02 15.43 2.10
CA LEU A 4 12.82 14.65 1.16
C LEU A 4 11.97 14.24 -0.06
N HIS A 5 10.74 13.79 0.15
CA HIS A 5 9.81 13.46 -0.93
C HIS A 5 9.50 14.67 -1.81
N ALA A 6 9.27 15.84 -1.20
CA ALA A 6 9.05 17.10 -1.92
C ALA A 6 10.30 17.57 -2.70
N ALA A 7 11.50 17.43 -2.11
CA ALA A 7 12.76 17.75 -2.78
C ALA A 7 13.04 16.79 -3.97
N VAL A 8 12.73 15.51 -3.81
CA VAL A 8 12.83 14.50 -4.88
C VAL A 8 11.84 14.81 -6.00
N GLN A 9 10.58 15.12 -5.69
CA GLN A 9 9.58 15.50 -6.70
C GLN A 9 9.94 16.81 -7.43
N ALA A 10 10.46 17.82 -6.71
CA ALA A 10 10.89 19.09 -7.31
C ALA A 10 12.13 18.93 -8.22
N SER A 11 12.94 17.88 -8.00
CA SER A 11 14.09 17.55 -8.86
C SER A 11 13.70 16.78 -10.13
N GLN A 12 12.46 16.27 -10.21
CA GLN A 12 12.03 15.55 -11.41
C GLN A 12 11.68 16.53 -12.52
N PRO A 13 12.29 16.41 -13.71
CA PRO A 13 11.86 17.19 -14.85
C PRO A 13 10.41 16.85 -15.18
N ASP A 14 9.59 17.89 -15.29
CA ASP A 14 8.18 17.80 -15.66
C ASP A 14 7.99 16.87 -16.87
N ARG A 15 7.04 15.93 -16.79
CA ARG A 15 6.76 14.94 -17.85
C ARG A 15 6.54 15.59 -19.21
N ALA A 16 5.93 16.78 -19.22
CA ALA A 16 5.74 17.57 -20.44
C ALA A 16 7.08 17.98 -21.06
N ARG A 17 8.06 18.38 -20.24
CA ARG A 17 9.42 18.75 -20.70
C ARG A 17 10.20 17.54 -21.19
N LEU A 18 10.05 16.38 -20.55
CA LEU A 18 10.68 15.13 -21.02
C LEU A 18 10.11 14.67 -22.37
N ASN A 19 8.80 14.80 -22.58
CA ASN A 19 8.17 14.49 -23.87
C ASN A 19 8.65 15.44 -24.97
N GLU A 20 8.77 16.73 -24.66
CA GLU A 20 9.30 17.72 -25.60
C GLU A 20 10.76 17.44 -25.96
N ALA A 21 11.62 17.21 -24.96
CA ALA A 21 13.02 16.84 -25.19
C ALA A 21 13.15 15.57 -26.03
N ARG A 22 12.27 14.58 -25.82
CA ARG A 22 12.23 13.36 -26.64
C ARG A 22 11.95 13.68 -28.11
N ARG A 23 10.92 14.49 -28.38
CA ARG A 23 10.56 14.88 -29.75
C ARG A 23 11.69 15.63 -30.46
N GLN A 24 12.35 16.55 -29.75
CA GLN A 24 13.47 17.31 -30.30
C GLN A 24 14.66 16.41 -30.65
N LEU A 25 14.97 15.42 -29.80
CA LEU A 25 16.01 14.44 -30.06
C LEU A 25 15.65 13.48 -31.20
N GLU A 26 14.38 13.08 -31.30
CA GLU A 26 13.87 12.28 -32.42
C GLU A 26 14.03 13.06 -33.74
N HIS A 27 13.67 14.35 -33.76
CA HIS A 27 13.85 15.21 -34.93
C HIS A 27 15.33 15.41 -35.31
N LEU A 28 16.22 15.59 -34.32
CA LEU A 28 17.67 15.68 -34.57
C LEU A 28 18.24 14.39 -35.19
N LEU A 29 17.67 13.23 -34.85
CA LEU A 29 18.08 11.94 -35.41
C LEU A 29 17.54 11.70 -36.83
N GLU A 30 16.51 12.43 -37.24
CA GLU A 30 15.99 12.45 -38.61
C GLU A 30 16.77 13.42 -39.51
N ASP A 31 17.46 14.40 -38.93
CA ASP A 31 18.33 15.33 -39.65
C ASP A 31 19.64 14.65 -40.09
N ASP A 32 19.85 14.63 -41.41
CA ASP A 32 20.97 13.99 -42.10
C ASP A 32 22.14 14.93 -42.41
N SER A 33 22.07 16.19 -41.98
CA SER A 33 23.17 17.13 -42.10
C SER A 33 24.43 16.62 -41.38
N THR A 34 25.61 16.98 -41.91
CA THR A 34 26.91 16.58 -41.35
C THR A 34 27.07 17.02 -39.90
N GLU A 35 26.53 18.20 -39.56
CA GLU A 35 26.51 18.76 -38.20
C GLU A 35 25.59 17.96 -37.27
N ALA A 36 24.38 17.59 -37.72
CA ALA A 36 23.46 16.76 -36.93
C ALA A 36 24.03 15.36 -36.68
N ARG A 37 24.62 14.73 -37.70
CA ARG A 37 25.23 13.39 -37.59
C ARG A 37 26.34 13.32 -36.55
N ALA A 38 27.10 14.40 -36.36
CA ALA A 38 28.12 14.48 -35.31
C ALA A 38 27.51 14.34 -33.90
N HIS A 39 26.24 14.71 -33.72
CA HIS A 39 25.52 14.66 -32.46
C HIS A 39 24.63 13.41 -32.27
N HIS A 40 24.38 12.62 -33.33
CA HIS A 40 23.53 11.43 -33.26
C HIS A 40 23.90 10.43 -32.15
N PRO A 41 25.18 10.11 -31.88
CA PRO A 41 25.53 9.20 -30.78
C PRO A 41 25.06 9.70 -29.42
N PHE A 42 25.21 11.01 -29.16
CA PHE A 42 24.76 11.65 -27.93
C PHE A 42 23.24 11.72 -27.85
N ALA A 43 22.57 12.04 -28.97
CA ALA A 43 21.12 12.08 -29.04
C ALA A 43 20.50 10.70 -28.72
N ARG A 44 21.07 9.61 -29.25
CA ARG A 44 20.64 8.23 -28.93
C ARG A 44 20.84 7.88 -27.45
N ALA A 45 21.96 8.28 -26.86
CA ALA A 45 22.23 8.05 -25.44
C ALA A 45 21.23 8.80 -24.55
N LEU A 46 20.96 10.08 -24.85
CA LEU A 46 19.98 10.89 -24.14
C LEU A 46 18.56 10.35 -24.29
N LEU A 47 18.19 9.89 -25.49
CA LEU A 47 16.88 9.29 -25.75
C LEU A 47 16.66 8.03 -24.88
N THR A 48 17.70 7.22 -24.73
CA THR A 48 17.69 6.05 -23.84
C THR A 48 17.46 6.48 -22.39
N GLN A 49 18.19 7.48 -21.92
CA GLN A 49 18.04 7.99 -20.56
C GLN A 49 16.63 8.56 -20.30
N ILE A 50 16.06 9.30 -21.25
CA ILE A 50 14.70 9.85 -21.13
C ILE A 50 13.66 8.73 -21.05
N ARG A 51 13.79 7.69 -21.88
CA ARG A 51 12.88 6.52 -21.84
C ARG A 51 12.94 5.80 -20.51
N GLU A 52 14.13 5.61 -19.95
CA GLU A 52 14.27 4.99 -18.62
C GLU A 52 13.64 5.85 -17.51
N ARG A 53 13.82 7.17 -17.56
CA ARG A 53 13.15 8.08 -16.60
C ARG A 53 11.63 8.01 -16.72
N GLN A 54 11.08 7.95 -17.93
CA GLN A 54 9.65 7.81 -18.14
C GLN A 54 9.11 6.48 -17.59
N ARG A 55 9.86 5.39 -17.80
CA ARG A 55 9.52 4.06 -17.27
C ARG A 55 9.52 4.07 -15.73
N GLN A 56 10.55 4.66 -15.11
CA GLN A 56 10.63 4.80 -13.66
C GLN A 56 9.47 5.63 -13.11
N ALA A 57 9.13 6.75 -13.77
CA ALA A 57 8.00 7.59 -13.36
C ALA A 57 6.66 6.82 -13.44
N ALA A 58 6.45 5.98 -14.45
CA ALA A 58 5.26 5.16 -14.56
C ALA A 58 5.20 4.06 -13.48
N GLN A 59 6.35 3.49 -13.11
CA GLN A 59 6.44 2.52 -12.01
C GLN A 59 6.12 3.16 -10.66
N LEU A 60 6.63 4.38 -10.41
CA LEU A 60 6.32 5.12 -9.19
C LEU A 60 4.81 5.38 -9.05
N GLU A 61 4.16 5.88 -10.09
CA GLU A 61 2.70 6.11 -10.07
C GLU A 61 1.88 4.82 -9.87
N ARG A 62 2.39 3.69 -10.34
CA ARG A 62 1.76 2.40 -10.08
C ARG A 62 1.91 2.00 -8.62
N LEU A 63 3.12 2.10 -8.06
CA LEU A 63 3.39 1.78 -6.66
C LEU A 63 2.60 2.69 -5.71
N GLU A 64 2.48 3.98 -6.03
CA GLU A 64 1.67 4.92 -5.23
C GLU A 64 0.19 4.50 -5.20
N ARG A 65 -0.37 4.05 -6.33
CA ARG A 65 -1.75 3.52 -6.39
C ARG A 65 -1.91 2.21 -5.61
N GLU A 66 -0.94 1.31 -5.68
CA GLU A 66 -0.93 0.06 -4.92
C GLU A 66 -0.88 0.33 -3.41
N ILE A 67 -0.03 1.27 -2.97
CA ILE A 67 0.05 1.70 -1.57
C ILE A 67 -1.30 2.24 -1.09
N GLU A 68 -1.96 3.08 -1.87
CA GLU A 68 -3.23 3.67 -1.46
C GLU A 68 -4.34 2.62 -1.36
N THR A 69 -4.36 1.66 -2.28
CA THR A 69 -5.26 0.51 -2.23
C THR A 69 -5.06 -0.29 -0.94
N HIS A 70 -3.82 -0.65 -0.63
CA HIS A 70 -3.49 -1.43 0.57
C HIS A 70 -3.78 -0.67 1.88
N LYS A 71 -3.64 0.66 1.90
CA LYS A 71 -4.07 1.45 3.07
C LYS A 71 -5.58 1.34 3.30
N GLY A 72 -6.37 1.38 2.23
CA GLY A 72 -7.82 1.20 2.30
C GLY A 72 -8.22 -0.19 2.82
N GLU A 73 -7.57 -1.23 2.32
CA GLU A 73 -7.74 -2.61 2.79
C GLU A 73 -7.38 -2.75 4.27
N LEU A 74 -6.24 -2.20 4.69
CA LEU A 74 -5.78 -2.22 6.07
C LEU A 74 -6.75 -1.47 7.00
N ALA A 75 -7.27 -0.32 6.58
CA ALA A 75 -8.26 0.43 7.33
C ALA A 75 -9.55 -0.38 7.52
N THR A 76 -10.01 -1.07 6.47
CA THR A 76 -11.19 -1.94 6.51
C THR A 76 -10.98 -3.13 7.44
N SER A 77 -9.84 -3.81 7.31
CA SER A 77 -9.45 -4.93 8.18
C SER A 77 -9.41 -4.52 9.66
N ARG A 78 -8.84 -3.35 9.97
CA ARG A 78 -8.81 -2.79 11.34
C ARG A 78 -10.22 -2.54 11.89
N ARG A 79 -11.15 -2.03 11.06
CA ARG A 79 -12.54 -1.83 11.48
C ARG A 79 -13.23 -3.15 11.81
N HIS A 80 -13.04 -4.17 10.98
CA HIS A 80 -13.60 -5.51 11.23
C HIS A 80 -13.03 -6.13 12.51
N ALA A 81 -11.71 -6.03 12.73
CA ALA A 81 -11.08 -6.52 13.95
C ALA A 81 -11.65 -5.84 15.20
N ALA A 82 -11.83 -4.51 15.17
CA ALA A 82 -12.43 -3.78 16.27
C ALA A 82 -13.90 -4.16 16.51
N GLU A 83 -14.66 -4.47 15.45
CA GLU A 83 -16.03 -4.97 15.58
C GLU A 83 -16.08 -6.35 16.23
N LEU A 84 -15.21 -7.28 15.79
CA LEU A 84 -15.12 -8.61 16.39
C LEU A 84 -14.73 -8.52 17.87
N GLN A 85 -13.78 -7.65 18.23
CA GLN A 85 -13.42 -7.44 19.63
C GLN A 85 -14.63 -6.97 20.46
N ARG A 86 -15.39 -5.98 19.97
CA ARG A 86 -16.62 -5.53 20.66
C ARG A 86 -17.63 -6.67 20.85
N LYS A 87 -17.78 -7.57 19.88
CA LYS A 87 -18.66 -8.75 19.99
C LYS A 87 -18.15 -9.73 21.04
N LEU A 88 -16.84 -10.01 21.07
CA LEU A 88 -16.23 -10.86 22.10
C LEU A 88 -16.42 -10.27 23.50
N ASP A 89 -16.17 -8.97 23.68
CA ASP A 89 -16.35 -8.29 24.96
C ASP A 89 -17.81 -8.37 25.44
N ALA A 90 -18.78 -8.22 24.52
CA ALA A 90 -20.20 -8.37 24.82
C ALA A 90 -20.56 -9.80 25.25
N LEU A 91 -20.00 -10.82 24.59
CA LEU A 91 -20.20 -12.22 24.99
C LEU A 91 -19.60 -12.51 26.38
N THR A 92 -18.38 -12.04 26.64
CA THR A 92 -17.76 -12.18 27.97
C THR A 92 -18.56 -11.45 29.05
N ALA A 93 -19.16 -10.30 28.75
CA ALA A 93 -20.04 -9.61 29.69
C ALA A 93 -21.29 -10.45 30.00
N ILE A 94 -21.91 -11.08 29.00
CA ILE A 94 -23.04 -11.99 29.19
C ILE A 94 -22.63 -13.17 30.08
N GLU A 95 -21.50 -13.82 29.79
CA GLU A 95 -20.99 -14.95 30.58
C GLU A 95 -20.81 -14.61 32.06
N ARG A 96 -20.34 -13.39 32.37
CA ARG A 96 -20.20 -12.93 33.76
C ARG A 96 -21.53 -12.69 34.47
N THR A 97 -22.58 -12.35 33.71
CA THR A 97 -23.92 -12.11 34.27
C THR A 97 -24.77 -13.38 34.37
N LEU A 98 -24.34 -14.47 33.74
CA LEU A 98 -25.01 -15.76 33.89
C LEU A 98 -24.81 -16.26 35.33
N PRO A 99 -25.88 -16.72 36.01
CA PRO A 99 -25.76 -17.30 37.33
C PRO A 99 -24.86 -18.54 37.24
N ALA A 100 -23.95 -18.69 38.21
CA ALA A 100 -23.09 -19.87 38.31
C ALA A 100 -23.97 -21.13 38.26
N PRO A 101 -23.59 -22.17 37.49
CA PRO A 101 -24.30 -23.43 37.54
C PRO A 101 -24.34 -23.86 39.00
N SER A 102 -25.54 -24.02 39.55
CA SER A 102 -25.73 -24.47 40.91
C SER A 102 -24.99 -25.79 41.06
N SER A 103 -23.86 -25.77 41.75
CA SER A 103 -23.20 -26.97 42.23
C SER A 103 -24.22 -27.66 43.13
N VAL A 104 -24.89 -28.66 42.59
CA VAL A 104 -25.65 -29.61 43.41
C VAL A 104 -24.60 -30.28 44.30
N PRO A 105 -24.64 -30.12 45.63
CA PRO A 105 -23.65 -30.75 46.49
C PRO A 105 -23.82 -32.27 46.42
N PRO A 106 -22.74 -33.05 46.55
CA PRO A 106 -22.83 -34.50 46.60
C PRO A 106 -23.43 -34.89 47.95
N TYR A 107 -24.74 -35.17 48.00
CA TYR A 107 -25.34 -35.82 49.17
C TYR A 107 -24.97 -37.31 49.15
N GLY A 108 -23.77 -37.60 49.62
CA GLY A 108 -23.43 -38.90 50.18
C GLY A 108 -23.86 -38.97 51.64
N GLN A 109 -24.62 -40.02 51.97
CA GLN A 109 -24.75 -40.66 53.30
C GLN A 109 -25.32 -39.83 54.47
N ASN A 110 -26.48 -40.24 54.99
CA ASN A 110 -26.57 -40.82 56.34
C ASN A 110 -27.98 -41.31 56.70
N GLY A 111 -28.08 -42.62 56.99
CA GLY A 111 -28.87 -43.26 58.05
C GLY A 111 -30.39 -43.06 58.12
N LEU A 112 -31.15 -44.15 57.95
CA LEU A 112 -31.82 -44.88 59.05
C LEU A 112 -32.77 -45.95 58.46
N ALA A 113 -32.53 -47.22 58.79
CA ALA A 113 -33.61 -48.21 58.89
C ALA A 113 -34.49 -47.84 60.10
N PRO A 114 -35.83 -48.00 60.06
CA PRO A 114 -36.48 -49.27 60.44
C PRO A 114 -37.80 -49.52 59.62
N ARG A 115 -38.53 -50.64 59.64
CA ARG A 115 -38.74 -51.77 60.57
C ARG A 115 -38.99 -53.03 59.74
#